data_AF-A0A960U152-F1
#
_entry.id   AF-A0A960U152-F1
#
_cell.length_a   1.000
_cell.length_b   1.000
_cell.length_c   1.000
_cell.angle_alpha   90.00
_cell.angle_beta   90.00
_cell.angle_gamma   90.00
#
_symmetry.space_group_name_H-M   'P 1'
#
loop_
_entity.id
_entity.type
_entity.pdbx_description
1 polymer ?
#
loop_
_entity_poly.entity_id
_entity_poly.type
_entity_poly.pdbx_seq_one_letter_code
_entity_poly.pdbx_strand_id
1 'polypeptide(L)'
;MLKRPAMILGATALILGGSIYGATQIEVDHALLDQFDESDPVYITTRLLEDKLDGVRPLEVSLSSEDDGRFFDPAVLAKIDEIGGWAQDRDEILSWTSQSTILRQSLFLLSNDRNALTAPFVNGEQVRALNRIMSARDADKSPLKAWVTPDGRRMRFQIKVRDIGAQATMRFIDELDGRL
;
A
#
# COMPACT_ATOMS: atom_id res chain seq x y z
N MET A 1 -36.39 13.09 52.56
CA MET A 1 -36.19 14.31 51.75
C MET A 1 -34.69 14.50 51.52
N LEU A 2 -34.24 14.48 50.26
CA LEU A 2 -32.82 14.69 49.92
C LEU A 2 -32.38 16.08 50.40
N LYS A 3 -31.35 16.13 51.25
CA LYS A 3 -30.94 17.35 51.95
C LYS A 3 -30.24 18.39 51.05
N ARG A 4 -29.81 18.02 49.83
CA ARG A 4 -29.12 18.92 48.85
C ARG A 4 -29.30 18.49 47.38
N PRO A 5 -30.51 18.55 46.81
CA PRO A 5 -30.78 18.08 45.44
C PRO A 5 -30.01 18.87 44.37
N ALA A 6 -29.85 20.19 44.52
CA ALA A 6 -29.12 21.03 43.57
C ALA A 6 -27.61 20.70 43.50
N MET A 7 -27.01 20.33 44.64
CA MET A 7 -25.58 19.97 44.70
C MET A 7 -25.33 18.61 44.02
N ILE A 8 -26.24 17.66 44.20
CA ILE A 8 -26.19 16.36 43.53
C ILE A 8 -26.37 16.53 42.03
N LEU A 9 -27.37 17.32 41.59
CA LEU A 9 -27.59 17.61 40.18
C LEU A 9 -26.38 18.31 39.54
N GLY A 10 -25.77 19.29 40.22
CA GLY A 10 -24.57 19.96 39.77
C GLY A 10 -23.38 19.02 39.62
N ALA A 11 -23.13 18.17 40.63
CA ALA A 11 -22.06 17.19 40.58
C ALA A 11 -22.27 16.16 39.45
N THR A 12 -23.49 15.66 39.28
CA THR A 12 -23.84 14.74 38.20
C THR A 12 -23.66 15.39 36.83
N ALA A 13 -24.12 16.63 36.64
CA ALA A 13 -23.95 17.36 35.38
C ALA A 13 -22.48 17.59 35.05
N LEU A 14 -21.64 17.86 36.06
CA LEU A 14 -20.20 18.06 35.91
C LEU A 14 -19.51 16.75 35.52
N ILE A 15 -19.85 15.63 36.17
CA ILE A 15 -19.37 14.29 35.79
C ILE A 15 -19.80 13.94 34.37
N LEU A 16 -21.08 14.16 34.01
CA LEU A 16 -21.60 13.89 32.67
C LEU A 16 -20.91 14.73 31.61
N GLY A 17 -20.73 16.03 31.87
CA GLY A 17 -20.01 16.93 30.97
C GLY A 17 -18.55 16.50 30.79
N GLY A 18 -17.88 16.10 31.87
CA GLY A 18 -16.52 15.54 31.83
C GLY A 18 -16.44 14.24 31.03
N SER A 19 -17.39 13.33 31.21
CA SER A 19 -17.44 12.06 30.47
C SER A 19 -17.73 12.27 28.99
N ILE A 20 -18.64 13.18 28.64
CA ILE A 20 -18.91 13.55 27.23
C ILE A 20 -17.66 14.15 26.61
N TYR A 21 -17.01 15.08 27.29
CA TYR A 21 -15.77 15.68 26.82
C TYR A 21 -14.68 14.63 26.62
N GLY A 22 -14.47 13.73 27.59
CA GLY A 22 -13.55 12.62 27.46
C GLY A 22 -13.88 11.70 26.28
N ALA A 23 -15.16 11.39 26.07
CA ALA A 23 -15.61 10.57 24.94
C ALA A 23 -15.32 11.22 23.57
N THR A 24 -15.36 12.55 23.46
CA THR A 24 -15.00 13.25 22.20
C THR A 24 -13.51 13.21 21.88
N GLN A 25 -12.65 12.85 22.84
CA GLN A 25 -11.20 12.76 22.68
C GLN A 25 -10.71 11.32 22.43
N ILE A 26 -11.61 10.34 22.40
CA ILE A 26 -11.23 8.94 22.14
C ILE A 26 -10.94 8.79 20.65
N GLU A 27 -9.65 8.70 20.32
CA GLU A 27 -9.20 8.26 19.01
C GLU A 27 -9.17 6.73 18.98
N VAL A 28 -10.02 6.16 18.12
CA VAL A 28 -10.07 4.71 17.90
C VAL A 28 -8.97 4.38 16.88
N ASP A 29 -7.82 3.91 17.36
CA ASP A 29 -6.82 3.24 16.53
C ASP A 29 -6.82 1.76 16.87
N HIS A 30 -7.09 0.93 15.87
CA HIS A 30 -7.14 -0.52 16.01
C HIS A 30 -6.19 -1.13 15.00
N ALA A 31 -5.09 -1.73 15.48
CA ALA A 31 -4.37 -2.74 14.73
C ALA A 31 -5.01 -4.12 14.97
N LEU A 32 -4.86 -5.03 14.01
CA LEU A 32 -5.38 -6.39 14.16
C LEU A 32 -4.66 -7.13 15.29
N LEU A 33 -3.35 -6.92 15.40
CA LEU A 33 -2.50 -7.54 16.42
C LEU A 33 -2.77 -7.03 17.84
N ASP A 34 -3.39 -5.86 18.02
CA ASP A 34 -3.75 -5.34 19.34
C ASP A 34 -4.81 -6.20 20.05
N GLN A 35 -5.48 -7.08 19.31
CA GLN A 35 -6.51 -7.99 19.84
C GLN A 35 -5.94 -9.31 20.36
N PHE A 36 -4.64 -9.56 20.14
CA PHE A 36 -3.96 -10.80 20.51
C PHE A 36 -2.87 -10.53 21.54
N ASP A 37 -2.72 -11.42 22.52
CA ASP A 37 -1.56 -11.40 23.41
C ASP A 37 -0.27 -11.66 22.61
N GLU A 38 0.84 -11.07 23.01
CA GLU A 38 2.12 -11.24 22.30
C GLU A 38 2.61 -12.71 22.28
N SER A 39 2.17 -13.52 23.25
CA SER A 39 2.45 -14.96 23.30
C SER A 39 1.53 -15.80 22.42
N ASP A 40 0.49 -15.21 21.84
CA ASP A 40 -0.45 -15.92 20.98
C ASP A 40 0.24 -16.35 19.67
N PRO A 41 0.04 -17.59 19.21
CA PRO A 41 0.62 -18.06 17.95
C PRO A 41 0.29 -17.19 16.73
N VAL A 42 -0.90 -16.57 16.68
CA VAL A 42 -1.31 -15.66 15.60
C VAL A 42 -0.43 -14.42 15.60
N TYR A 43 -0.16 -13.82 16.76
CA TYR A 43 0.70 -12.65 16.90
C TYR A 43 2.11 -12.96 16.41
N ILE A 44 2.72 -14.02 16.96
CA ILE A 44 4.09 -14.42 16.64
C ILE A 44 4.22 -14.76 15.15
N THR A 45 3.28 -15.52 14.60
CA THR A 45 3.31 -15.91 13.19
C THR A 45 3.16 -14.71 12.28
N THR A 46 2.24 -13.79 12.59
CA THR A 46 2.05 -12.58 11.78
C THR A 46 3.29 -11.70 11.78
N ARG A 47 3.91 -11.46 12.95
CA ARG A 47 5.20 -10.74 13.04
C ARG A 47 6.31 -11.43 12.25
N LEU A 48 6.40 -12.76 12.32
CA LEU A 48 7.35 -13.52 11.53
C LEU A 48 7.10 -13.35 10.01
N LEU A 49 5.84 -13.35 9.56
CA LEU A 49 5.50 -13.10 8.16
C LEU A 49 5.86 -11.68 7.73
N GLU A 50 5.61 -10.67 8.55
CA GLU A 50 6.03 -9.30 8.28
C GLU A 50 7.54 -9.16 8.16
N ASP A 51 8.29 -9.80 9.06
CA ASP A 51 9.75 -9.65 9.12
C ASP A 51 10.52 -10.50 8.11
N LYS A 52 9.91 -11.59 7.60
CA LYS A 52 10.59 -12.57 6.73
C LYS A 52 9.98 -12.74 5.35
N LEU A 53 8.70 -12.40 5.15
CA LEU A 53 7.93 -12.76 3.95
C LEU A 53 7.02 -11.61 3.45
N ASP A 54 7.44 -10.35 3.62
CA ASP A 54 6.73 -9.15 3.17
C ASP A 54 5.29 -8.99 3.73
N GLY A 55 4.97 -9.72 4.80
CA GLY A 55 3.69 -9.64 5.47
C GLY A 55 2.48 -10.05 4.62
N VAL A 56 1.30 -9.81 5.19
CA VAL A 56 0.03 -10.32 4.66
C VAL A 56 -0.96 -9.25 4.23
N ARG A 57 -0.66 -7.96 4.46
CA ARG A 57 -1.58 -6.85 4.17
C ARG A 57 -1.14 -6.08 2.91
N PRO A 58 -1.73 -6.36 1.74
CA PRO A 58 -1.53 -5.55 0.56
C PRO A 58 -2.45 -4.32 0.58
N LEU A 59 -1.86 -3.14 0.37
CA LEU A 59 -2.55 -1.96 -0.12
C LEU A 59 -2.47 -1.97 -1.65
N GLU A 60 -3.64 -1.96 -2.30
CA GLU A 60 -3.76 -2.01 -3.75
C GLU A 60 -4.17 -0.66 -4.30
N VAL A 61 -3.40 -0.16 -5.26
CA VAL A 61 -3.72 1.08 -5.95
C VAL A 61 -3.96 0.77 -7.42
N SER A 62 -5.13 1.18 -7.90
CA SER A 62 -5.53 1.03 -9.30
C SER A 62 -5.55 2.39 -9.97
N LEU A 63 -4.68 2.58 -10.96
CA LEU A 63 -4.59 3.78 -11.76
C LEU A 63 -5.28 3.55 -13.09
N SER A 64 -5.99 4.56 -13.59
CA SER A 64 -6.68 4.49 -14.89
C SER A 64 -6.41 5.74 -15.73
N SER A 65 -6.41 5.57 -17.05
CA SER A 65 -6.19 6.63 -18.02
C SER A 65 -7.12 6.49 -19.21
N GLU A 66 -7.46 7.62 -19.82
CA GLU A 66 -8.19 7.66 -21.08
C GLU A 66 -7.29 7.35 -22.29
N ASP A 67 -5.99 7.59 -22.16
CA ASP A 67 -5.02 7.41 -23.24
C ASP A 67 -4.60 5.94 -23.39
N ASP A 68 -4.73 5.42 -24.60
CA ASP A 68 -4.26 4.08 -24.95
C ASP A 68 -2.75 3.98 -24.77
N GLY A 69 -2.31 2.92 -24.08
CA GLY A 69 -0.90 2.66 -23.84
C GLY A 69 -0.22 3.61 -22.86
N ARG A 70 -0.97 4.42 -22.11
CA ARG A 70 -0.43 5.35 -21.09
C ARG A 70 0.55 4.65 -20.15
N PHE A 71 0.18 3.47 -19.66
CA PHE A 71 1.01 2.70 -18.74
C PHE A 71 2.15 1.92 -19.42
N PHE A 72 2.40 2.12 -20.72
CA PHE A 72 3.63 1.68 -21.38
C PHE A 72 4.63 2.83 -21.61
N ASP A 73 4.29 4.06 -21.21
CA ASP A 73 5.18 5.21 -21.27
C ASP A 73 6.29 5.10 -20.20
N PRO A 74 7.58 5.11 -20.57
CA PRO A 74 8.69 5.10 -19.63
C PRO A 74 8.63 6.21 -18.58
N ALA A 75 8.13 7.40 -18.94
CA ALA A 75 8.04 8.51 -18.00
C ALA A 75 7.02 8.23 -16.89
N VAL A 76 5.91 7.55 -17.23
CA VAL A 76 4.91 7.11 -16.27
C VAL A 76 5.48 6.04 -15.35
N LEU A 77 6.13 5.03 -15.94
CA LEU A 77 6.74 3.96 -15.16
C LEU A 77 7.82 4.48 -14.21
N ALA A 78 8.61 5.47 -14.65
CA ALA A 78 9.60 6.13 -13.78
C ALA A 78 8.92 6.88 -12.61
N LYS A 79 7.77 7.51 -12.84
CA LYS A 79 7.02 8.19 -11.77
C LYS A 79 6.45 7.20 -10.76
N ILE A 80 5.95 6.06 -11.23
CA ILE A 80 5.50 4.96 -10.36
C ILE A 80 6.67 4.40 -9.54
N ASP A 81 7.84 4.24 -10.16
CA ASP A 81 9.06 3.80 -9.46
C ASP A 81 9.50 4.81 -8.39
N GLU A 82 9.37 6.11 -8.67
CA GLU A 82 9.65 7.17 -7.70
C GLU A 82 8.69 7.11 -6.49
N ILE A 83 7.40 6.90 -6.74
CA ILE A 83 6.39 6.76 -5.68
C ILE A 83 6.64 5.49 -4.86
N GLY A 84 6.96 4.37 -5.52
CA GLY A 84 7.33 3.12 -4.87
C GLY A 84 8.58 3.28 -4.00
N GLY A 85 9.63 3.93 -4.51
CA GLY A 85 10.84 4.23 -3.76
C GLY A 85 10.55 5.10 -2.53
N TRP A 86 9.75 6.16 -2.69
CA TRP A 86 9.33 6.99 -1.56
C TRP A 86 8.54 6.21 -0.50
N ALA A 87 7.67 5.27 -0.92
CA ALA A 87 6.94 4.43 0.02
C ALA A 87 7.89 3.48 0.76
N GLN A 88 8.87 2.91 0.06
CA GLN A 88 9.85 1.98 0.63
C GLN A 88 10.72 2.59 1.73
N ASP A 89 10.93 3.91 1.72
CA ASP A 89 11.75 4.62 2.71
C ASP A 89 11.10 4.73 4.10
N ARG A 90 9.89 4.21 4.28
CA ARG A 90 9.11 4.27 5.52
C ARG A 90 9.15 2.96 6.28
N ASP A 91 9.25 3.03 7.61
CA ASP A 91 9.33 1.86 8.49
C ASP A 91 8.07 0.97 8.43
N GLU A 92 6.92 1.58 8.17
CA GLU A 92 5.64 0.87 8.05
C GLU A 92 5.49 0.07 6.74
N ILE A 93 6.34 0.33 5.75
CA ILE A 93 6.27 -0.32 4.44
C ILE A 93 7.28 -1.46 4.37
N LEU A 94 6.78 -2.65 4.05
CA LEU A 94 7.59 -3.87 3.93
C LEU A 94 8.21 -3.95 2.54
N SER A 95 7.38 -3.84 1.50
CA SER A 95 7.81 -3.88 0.11
C SER A 95 6.78 -3.21 -0.80
N TRP A 96 7.16 -2.93 -2.04
CA TRP A 96 6.23 -2.51 -3.09
C TRP A 96 6.55 -3.23 -4.39
N THR A 97 5.55 -3.33 -5.26
CA THR A 97 5.71 -3.96 -6.58
C THR A 97 4.73 -3.39 -7.60
N SER A 98 5.16 -3.34 -8.85
CA SER A 98 4.31 -2.95 -9.99
C SER A 98 4.74 -3.68 -11.26
N GLN A 99 4.10 -3.39 -12.40
CA GLN A 99 4.56 -3.91 -13.69
C GLN A 99 6.03 -3.53 -13.98
N SER A 100 6.49 -2.35 -13.55
CA SER A 100 7.84 -1.86 -13.83
C SER A 100 8.89 -2.79 -13.19
N THR A 101 8.67 -3.22 -11.95
CA THR A 101 9.53 -4.15 -11.21
C THR A 101 9.69 -5.47 -11.97
N ILE A 102 8.57 -6.01 -12.49
CA ILE A 102 8.57 -7.27 -13.24
C ILE A 102 9.28 -7.12 -14.59
N LEU A 103 9.04 -6.02 -15.29
CA LEU A 103 9.68 -5.70 -16.56
C LEU A 103 11.19 -5.52 -16.40
N ARG A 104 11.64 -4.85 -15.33
CA ARG A 104 13.06 -4.67 -14.98
C ARG A 104 13.74 -5.99 -14.66
N GLN A 105 13.09 -6.84 -13.86
CA GLN A 105 13.59 -8.17 -13.55
C GLN A 105 13.72 -9.01 -14.82
N SER A 106 12.74 -8.93 -15.72
CA SER A 106 12.77 -9.63 -17.01
C SER A 106 13.90 -9.11 -17.90
N LEU A 107 14.08 -7.78 -17.95
CA LEU A 107 15.17 -7.17 -18.70
C LEU A 107 16.54 -7.61 -18.16
N PHE A 108 16.73 -7.62 -16.85
CA PHE A 108 17.93 -8.13 -16.20
C PHE A 108 18.19 -9.61 -16.57
N LEU A 109 17.18 -10.47 -16.53
CA LEU A 109 17.33 -11.89 -16.89
C LEU A 109 17.68 -12.08 -18.37
N LEU A 110 17.20 -11.21 -19.25
CA LEU A 110 17.48 -11.26 -20.69
C LEU A 110 18.84 -10.67 -21.06
N SER A 111 19.26 -9.58 -20.40
CA SER A 111 20.51 -8.86 -20.70
C SER A 111 21.70 -9.31 -19.86
N ASN A 112 21.44 -9.95 -18.72
CA ASN A 112 22.42 -10.19 -17.65
C ASN A 112 23.13 -8.90 -17.17
N ASP A 113 22.52 -7.73 -17.38
CA ASP A 113 23.03 -6.43 -16.95
C ASP A 113 22.31 -5.97 -15.68
N ARG A 114 23.04 -5.91 -14.56
CA ARG A 114 22.49 -5.46 -13.27
C ARG A 114 21.96 -4.03 -13.33
N ASN A 115 22.46 -3.18 -14.23
CA ASN A 115 21.96 -1.82 -14.36
C ASN A 115 20.49 -1.80 -14.82
N ALA A 116 20.01 -2.84 -15.49
CA ALA A 116 18.60 -2.95 -15.90
C ALA A 116 17.61 -2.93 -14.73
N LEU A 117 18.05 -3.27 -13.51
CA LEU A 117 17.21 -3.25 -12.31
C LEU A 117 16.83 -1.84 -11.87
N THR A 118 17.61 -0.81 -12.24
CA THR A 118 17.41 0.57 -11.78
C THR A 118 17.36 1.59 -12.91
N ALA A 119 18.03 1.34 -14.04
CA ALA A 119 18.12 2.28 -15.16
C ALA A 119 16.75 2.53 -15.81
N PRO A 120 16.36 3.77 -16.15
CA PRO A 120 15.10 4.05 -16.83
C PRO A 120 14.92 3.23 -18.11
N PHE A 121 13.67 2.85 -18.43
CA PHE A 121 13.38 2.24 -19.73
C PHE A 121 13.75 3.20 -20.86
N VAL A 122 14.34 2.67 -21.93
CA VAL A 122 14.87 3.45 -23.06
C VAL A 122 13.76 4.19 -23.78
N ASN A 123 12.66 3.51 -24.05
CA ASN A 123 11.49 4.05 -24.74
C ASN A 123 10.27 3.13 -24.55
N GLY A 124 9.08 3.59 -24.95
CA GLY A 124 7.86 2.78 -24.86
C GLY A 124 7.84 1.55 -25.77
N GLU A 125 8.68 1.50 -26.81
CA GLU A 125 8.81 0.30 -27.65
C GLU A 125 9.49 -0.83 -26.89
N GLN A 126 10.53 -0.55 -26.10
CA GLN A 126 11.18 -1.52 -25.22
C GLN A 126 10.18 -2.12 -24.23
N VAL A 127 9.37 -1.27 -23.57
CA VAL A 127 8.33 -1.69 -22.64
C VAL A 127 7.32 -2.62 -23.33
N ARG A 128 6.81 -2.21 -24.49
CA ARG A 128 5.87 -3.03 -25.28
C ARG A 128 6.50 -4.32 -25.81
N ALA A 129 7.79 -4.33 -26.13
CA ALA A 129 8.50 -5.53 -26.55
C ALA A 129 8.63 -6.53 -25.41
N LEU A 130 9.02 -6.08 -24.21
CA LEU A 130 9.05 -6.91 -23.00
C LEU A 130 7.66 -7.47 -22.68
N ASN A 131 6.61 -6.64 -22.72
CA ASN A 131 5.24 -7.10 -22.50
C ASN A 131 4.80 -8.19 -23.50
N ARG A 132 5.16 -8.03 -24.79
CA ARG A 132 4.90 -9.03 -25.83
C ARG A 132 5.65 -10.34 -25.59
N ILE A 133 6.93 -10.27 -25.22
CA ILE A 133 7.73 -11.47 -24.91
C ILE A 133 7.10 -12.25 -23.75
N MET A 134 6.69 -11.55 -22.70
CA MET A 134 6.05 -12.16 -21.51
C MET A 134 4.67 -12.74 -21.81
N SER A 135 4.02 -12.26 -22.88
CA SER A 135 2.71 -12.72 -23.35
C SER A 135 2.80 -13.67 -24.55
N ALA A 136 4.01 -14.02 -25.01
CA ALA A 136 4.22 -14.67 -26.31
C ALA A 136 3.67 -16.10 -26.40
N ARG A 137 3.61 -16.82 -25.27
CA ARG A 137 3.08 -18.19 -25.22
C ARG A 137 1.56 -18.22 -25.11
N ASP A 138 1.03 -17.37 -24.23
CA ASP A 138 -0.38 -17.32 -23.90
C ASP A 138 -0.63 -15.98 -23.20
N ALA A 139 -1.39 -15.09 -23.84
CA ALA A 139 -1.69 -13.77 -23.30
C ALA A 139 -2.50 -13.87 -22.00
N ASP A 140 -3.31 -14.92 -21.83
CA ASP A 140 -4.09 -15.13 -20.62
C ASP A 140 -3.26 -15.59 -19.43
N LYS A 141 -2.06 -16.14 -19.69
CA LYS A 141 -1.09 -16.56 -18.67
C LYS A 141 0.06 -15.58 -18.49
N SER A 142 0.00 -14.41 -19.12
CA SER A 142 1.02 -13.39 -18.96
C SER A 142 1.09 -12.95 -17.49
N PRO A 143 2.27 -12.98 -16.84
CA PRO A 143 2.43 -12.51 -15.47
C PRO A 143 2.10 -11.01 -15.32
N LEU A 144 2.10 -10.25 -16.41
CA LEU A 144 1.77 -8.82 -16.42
C LEU A 144 0.26 -8.54 -16.41
N LYS A 145 -0.59 -9.54 -16.74
CA LYS A 145 -2.06 -9.36 -16.79
C LYS A 145 -2.65 -8.94 -15.44
N ALA A 146 -1.98 -9.27 -14.34
CA ALA A 146 -2.38 -8.85 -13.00
C ALA A 146 -2.05 -7.37 -12.68
N TRP A 147 -1.16 -6.75 -13.48
CA TRP A 147 -0.57 -5.44 -13.19
C TRP A 147 -0.94 -4.37 -14.22
N VAL A 148 -1.19 -4.76 -15.47
CA VAL A 148 -1.54 -3.82 -16.54
C VAL A 148 -2.54 -4.48 -17.48
N THR A 149 -3.51 -3.70 -17.97
CA THR A 149 -4.42 -4.16 -19.01
C THR A 149 -3.71 -4.22 -20.37
N PRO A 150 -4.16 -5.08 -21.31
CA PRO A 150 -3.53 -5.19 -22.63
C PRO A 150 -3.49 -3.88 -23.42
N ASP A 151 -4.50 -3.02 -23.25
CA ASP A 151 -4.60 -1.68 -23.84
C ASP A 151 -3.72 -0.64 -23.13
N GLY A 152 -3.10 -0.97 -21.99
CA GLY A 152 -2.27 -0.07 -21.21
C GLY A 152 -3.03 1.11 -20.59
N ARG A 153 -4.35 1.00 -20.44
CA ARG A 153 -5.21 2.05 -19.86
C ARG A 153 -5.46 1.91 -18.37
N ARG A 154 -5.19 0.73 -17.79
CA ARG A 154 -5.26 0.53 -16.34
C ARG A 154 -4.00 -0.16 -15.85
N MET A 155 -3.53 0.31 -14.72
CA MET A 155 -2.42 -0.27 -13.98
C MET A 155 -2.86 -0.55 -12.56
N ARG A 156 -2.30 -1.62 -11.99
CA ARG A 156 -2.25 -1.86 -10.56
C ARG A 156 -0.81 -1.73 -10.08
N PHE A 157 -0.62 -1.12 -8.91
CA PHE A 157 0.59 -1.30 -8.12
C PHE A 157 0.22 -1.65 -6.67
N GLN A 158 1.09 -2.39 -6.00
CA GLN A 158 0.85 -2.94 -4.67
C GLN A 158 1.92 -2.45 -3.71
N ILE A 159 1.50 -2.11 -2.49
CA ILE A 159 2.37 -1.83 -1.35
C ILE A 159 2.03 -2.79 -0.22
N LYS A 160 3.03 -3.43 0.37
CA LYS A 160 2.90 -4.29 1.54
C LYS A 160 3.13 -3.47 2.80
N VAL A 161 2.13 -3.43 3.68
CA VAL A 161 2.13 -2.57 4.87
C VAL A 161 2.12 -3.42 6.13
N ARG A 162 2.97 -3.10 7.10
CA ARG A 162 2.92 -3.68 8.46
C ARG A 162 1.57 -3.41 9.13
N ASP A 163 1.21 -4.18 10.13
CA ASP A 163 0.06 -3.88 10.97
C ASP A 163 0.34 -2.70 11.91
N ILE A 164 0.12 -1.50 11.38
CA ILE A 164 0.39 -0.20 12.04
C ILE A 164 -0.87 0.49 12.56
N GLY A 165 -2.01 -0.21 12.58
CA GLY A 165 -3.30 0.40 12.91
C GLY A 165 -3.97 1.11 11.73
N ALA A 166 -5.23 1.49 11.95
CA ALA A 166 -6.09 2.09 10.93
C ALA A 166 -5.69 3.55 10.67
N GLN A 167 -5.37 4.32 11.70
CA GLN A 167 -5.07 5.75 11.52
C GLN A 167 -3.77 5.97 10.78
N ALA A 168 -2.70 5.25 11.14
CA ALA A 168 -1.43 5.36 10.44
C ALA A 168 -1.56 4.90 8.98
N THR A 169 -2.34 3.85 8.73
CA THR A 169 -2.63 3.40 7.36
C THR A 169 -3.38 4.49 6.56
N MET A 170 -4.37 5.17 7.17
CA MET A 170 -5.09 6.26 6.51
C MET A 170 -4.20 7.47 6.22
N ARG A 171 -3.35 7.89 7.17
CA ARG A 171 -2.37 8.96 6.94
C ARG A 171 -1.45 8.63 5.76
N PHE A 172 -0.97 7.39 5.70
CA PHE A 172 -0.15 6.93 4.58
C PHE A 172 -0.91 7.00 3.24
N ILE A 173 -2.18 6.58 3.22
CA ILE A 173 -3.03 6.65 2.02
C ILE A 173 -3.22 8.11 1.57
N ASP A 174 -3.50 9.04 2.49
CA ASP A 174 -3.67 10.46 2.16
C ASP A 174 -2.39 11.08 1.58
N GLU A 175 -1.23 10.74 2.14
CA GLU A 175 0.07 11.18 1.63
C GLU A 175 0.41 10.56 0.27
N LEU A 176 -0.03 9.33 0.03
CA LEU A 176 0.13 8.64 -1.24
C LEU A 176 -0.76 9.25 -2.32
N ASP A 177 -2.02 9.56 -2.01
CA ASP A 177 -2.97 10.20 -2.94
C ASP A 177 -2.46 11.57 -3.40
N GLY A 178 -1.87 12.36 -2.50
CA GLY A 178 -1.24 13.64 -2.85
C GLY A 178 -0.03 13.55 -3.80
N ARG A 179 0.46 12.35 -4.11
CA ARG A 179 1.60 12.10 -5.01
C ARG A 179 1.21 11.48 -6.36
N LEU A 180 -0.01 10.96 -6.49
CA LEU A 180 -0.55 10.35 -7.72
C LEU A 180 -1.03 11.41 -8.71
#